data_AF-A0A940CHC0-F1
#
_entry.id   AF-A0A940CHC0-F1
#
_cell.length_a   1.000
_cell.length_b   1.000
_cell.length_c   1.000
_cell.angle_alpha   90.00
_cell.angle_beta   90.00
_cell.angle_gamma   90.00
#
_symmetry.space_group_name_H-M   'P 1'
#
loop_
_entity.id
_entity.type
_entity.pdbx_description
1 polymer ?
#
loop_
_entity_poly.entity_id
_entity_poly.type
_entity_poly.pdbx_seq_one_letter_code
_entity_poly.pdbx_strand_id
1 'polypeptide(L)' 'MFSKLGILISILVLVLIFFIVISFGAGVFSKDKLRPETKKYLKSVNILLVIIAAVGTILVLFL' A
#
# COMPACT_ATOMS: atom_id res chain seq x y z
N MET A 1 5.52 24.16 -3.52
CA MET A 1 5.86 23.04 -2.62
C MET A 1 4.58 22.55 -1.98
N PHE A 2 4.35 21.24 -1.92
CA PHE A 2 3.23 20.70 -1.14
C PHE A 2 3.42 21.06 0.33
N SER A 3 2.35 21.48 1.00
CA SER A 3 2.34 21.61 2.46
C SER A 3 2.54 20.23 3.10
N LYS A 4 2.93 20.19 4.37
CA LYS A 4 3.01 18.93 5.14
C LYS A 4 1.80 18.03 4.92
N LEU A 5 0.60 18.62 5.00
CA LEU A 5 -0.66 17.91 4.78
C LEU A 5 -0.78 17.40 3.34
N GLY A 6 -0.36 18.19 2.35
CA GLY A 6 -0.32 17.77 0.96
C GLY A 6 0.57 16.54 0.75
N ILE A 7 1.77 16.53 1.34
CA ILE A 7 2.70 15.40 1.25
C ILE A 7 2.09 14.15 1.90
N LEU A 8 1.49 14.29 3.08
CA LEU A 8 0.86 13.19 3.81
C LEU A 8 -0.31 12.58 3.01
N ILE A 9 -1.17 13.43 2.45
CA ILE A 9 -2.28 13.00 1.59
C ILE A 9 -1.75 12.28 0.35
N SER A 10 -0.73 12.82 -0.32
CA SER A 10 -0.14 12.18 -1.50
C SER A 10 0.42 10.79 -1.18
N ILE A 11 1.12 10.62 -0.05
CA ILE A 11 1.64 9.32 0.38
C ILE A 11 0.50 8.33 0.62
N LEU A 12 -0.54 8.73 1.35
CA LEU A 12 -1.68 7.85 1.65
C LEU A 12 -2.43 7.44 0.37
N VAL A 13 -2.68 8.40 -0.53
CA VAL A 13 -3.31 8.12 -1.83
C VAL A 13 -2.46 7.16 -2.65
N LEU A 14 -1.14 7.36 -2.70
CA LEU A 14 -0.24 6.51 -3.46
C LEU A 14 -0.22 5.08 -2.91
N VAL A 15 -0.14 4.91 -1.58
CA VAL A 15 -0.20 3.60 -0.92
C VAL A 15 -1.53 2.91 -1.21
N LEU A 16 -2.65 3.64 -1.19
CA LEU A 16 -3.97 3.09 -1.55
C LEU A 16 -4.02 2.65 -3.01
N ILE A 17 -3.49 3.44 -3.95
CA ILE A 17 -3.43 3.08 -5.37
C ILE A 17 -2.61 1.80 -5.55
N PHE A 18 -1.43 1.72 -4.93
CA PHE A 18 -0.62 0.51 -4.98
C PHE A 18 -1.36 -0.71 -4.42
N PHE A 19 -2.03 -0.56 -3.28
CA PHE A 19 -2.83 -1.64 -2.70
C PHE A 19 -3.91 -2.14 -3.68
N ILE A 20 -4.64 -1.22 -4.33
CA ILE A 20 -5.68 -1.56 -5.31
C ILE A 20 -5.08 -2.28 -6.51
N VAL A 21 -4.05 -1.70 -7.14
CA VAL A 21 -3.43 -2.26 -8.36
C VAL A 21 -2.85 -3.65 -8.09
N ILE A 22 -2.17 -3.85 -6.97
CA ILE A 22 -1.57 -5.14 -6.61
C ILE A 22 -2.66 -6.18 -6.29
N SER A 23 -3.69 -5.79 -5.54
CA SER A 23 -4.79 -6.70 -5.21
C SER A 23 -5.58 -7.11 -6.47
N PHE A 24 -5.76 -6.17 -7.40
CA PHE A 24 -6.44 -6.42 -8.66
C PHE A 24 -5.59 -7.31 -9.59
N GLY A 25 -4.30 -6.98 -9.76
CA GLY A 25 -3.37 -7.76 -10.59
C GLY A 25 -3.11 -9.18 -10.07
N ALA A 26 -3.20 -9.40 -8.76
CA ALA A 26 -3.09 -10.73 -8.17
C ALA A 26 -4.37 -11.57 -8.26
N GLY A 27 -5.47 -11.01 -8.80
CA GLY A 27 -6.73 -11.73 -8.92
C GLY A 27 -7.40 -12.01 -7.58
N VAL A 28 -7.22 -11.15 -6.57
CA VAL A 28 -7.91 -11.27 -5.26
C VAL A 28 -9.44 -11.36 -5.40
N PHE A 29 -9.96 -10.76 -6.48
CA PHE A 29 -11.38 -10.73 -6.80
C PHE A 29 -11.83 -11.84 -7.79
N SER A 30 -10.91 -12.65 -8.29
CA SER A 30 -11.24 -13.77 -9.18
C SER A 30 -11.71 -14.98 -8.37
N LYS A 31 -12.74 -15.69 -8.87
CA LYS A 31 -13.34 -16.86 -8.21
C LYS A 31 -12.42 -18.09 -8.16
N ASP A 32 -11.26 -18.03 -8.82
CA ASP A 32 -10.23 -19.05 -8.76
C ASP A 32 -9.50 -19.05 -7.43
N LYS A 33 -9.22 -20.23 -6.89
CA LYS A 33 -8.46 -20.39 -5.65
C LYS A 33 -7.06 -19.79 -5.87
N LEU A 34 -6.79 -18.63 -5.26
CA LEU A 34 -5.45 -18.04 -5.20
C LEU A 34 -4.44 -19.09 -4.74
N ARG A 35 -3.37 -19.23 -5.53
CA ARG A 35 -2.24 -20.07 -5.14
C ARG A 35 -1.74 -19.64 -3.74
N PRO A 36 -1.38 -20.59 -2.87
CA PRO A 36 -0.92 -20.28 -1.51
C PRO A 36 0.31 -19.36 -1.51
N GLU A 37 1.16 -19.46 -2.53
CA GLU A 37 2.31 -18.58 -2.77
C GLU A 37 1.87 -17.13 -3.01
N THR A 38 0.90 -16.90 -3.90
CA THR A 38 0.35 -15.56 -4.17
C THR A 38 -0.31 -14.96 -2.93
N LYS A 39 -1.01 -15.78 -2.13
CA LYS A 39 -1.60 -15.34 -0.86
C LYS A 39 -0.51 -14.91 0.15
N LYS A 40 0.59 -15.66 0.24
CA LYS A 40 1.73 -15.31 1.10
C LYS A 40 2.43 -14.04 0.62
N TYR A 41 2.62 -13.89 -0.69
CA TYR A 41 3.15 -12.68 -1.31
C TYR A 41 2.29 -11.46 -0.98
N LEU A 42 0.96 -11.53 -1.22
CA LEU A 42 0.04 -10.43 -0.95
C LEU A 42 0.03 -10.04 0.53
N LYS A 43 0.11 -11.01 1.45
CA LYS A 43 0.25 -10.72 2.87
C LYS A 43 1.54 -9.94 3.16
N SER A 44 2.66 -10.36 2.58
CA SER A 44 3.96 -9.68 2.75
C SER A 44 3.95 -8.27 2.18
N VAL A 45 3.36 -8.08 1.00
CA VAL A 45 3.26 -6.77 0.35
C VAL A 45 2.33 -5.84 1.12
N ASN A 46 1.19 -6.33 1.62
CA ASN A 46 0.29 -5.49 2.41
C ASN A 46 0.95 -5.01 3.71
N ILE A 47 1.75 -5.85 4.36
CA ILE A 47 2.56 -5.46 5.53
C ILE A 47 3.57 -4.37 5.13
N LEU A 48 4.24 -4.53 3.99
CA LEU A 48 5.19 -3.53 3.48
C LEU A 48 4.52 -2.17 3.21
N LEU A 49 3.33 -2.17 2.60
CA LEU A 49 2.56 -0.95 2.34
C LEU A 49 2.18 -0.22 3.63
N VAL A 50 1.80 -0.96 4.68
CA VAL A 50 1.52 -0.39 6.01
C VAL A 50 2.77 0.24 6.62
N ILE A 51 3.94 -0.44 6.51
CA ILE A 51 5.20 0.11 7.02
C ILE A 51 5.57 1.41 6.28
N ILE A 52 5.42 1.44 4.95
CA ILE A 52 5.69 2.64 4.15
C ILE A 52 4.78 3.79 4.58
N ALA A 53 3.48 3.54 4.77
CA ALA A 53 2.54 4.55 5.25
C ALA A 53 2.91 5.07 6.64
N ALA A 54 3.28 4.18 7.57
CA ALA A 54 3.68 4.55 8.93
C ALA A 54 4.96 5.37 8.94
N VAL A 55 6.02 4.89 8.29
CA VAL A 55 7.31 5.59 8.21
C VAL A 55 7.16 6.92 7.49
N GLY A 56 6.44 6.95 6.36
CA GLY A 56 6.17 8.19 5.63
C GLY A 56 5.41 9.22 6.47
N THR A 57 4.41 8.78 7.24
CA THR A 57 3.67 9.64 8.17
C THR A 57 4.60 10.21 9.25
N ILE A 58 5.41 9.36 9.88
CA ILE A 58 6.37 9.78 10.91
C ILE A 58 7.36 10.81 10.33
N LEU A 59 7.94 10.55 9.16
CA LEU A 59 8.88 11.47 8.52
C LEU A 59 8.25 12.84 8.22
N VAL A 60 6.98 12.86 7.78
CA VAL A 60 6.27 14.14 7.53
C VAL A 60 6.04 14.93 8.83
N LEU A 61 5.93 14.27 9.99
CA LEU A 61 5.86 14.98 11.27
C LEU A 61 7.15 15.73 11.63
N PHE A 62 8.31 15.30 11.08
CA PHE A 62 9.61 15.95 11.28
C PHE A 62 10.02 16.93 10.17
N LEU A 63 9.30 16.94 9.03
CA LEU A 63 9.49 17.93 7.96
C LEU A 63 9.00 19.34 8.36
#